data_AF-A0A2N5IQM9-F1
#
_entry.id   AF-A0A2N5IQM9-F1
#
_cell.length_a   1.000
_cell.length_b   1.000
_cell.length_c   1.000
_cell.angle_alpha   90.00
_cell.angle_beta   90.00
_cell.angle_gamma   90.00
#
_symmetry.space_group_name_H-M   'P 1'
#
loop_
_entity.id
_entity.type
_entity.pdbx_description
1 polymer ?
#
loop_
_entity_poly.entity_id
_entity_poly.type
_entity_poly.pdbx_seq_one_letter_code
_entity_poly.pdbx_strand_id
1 'polypeptide(L)'
;MRRYMTAAGLSCRDLAREMGTSKSSVAGKVNGSIPWQQSDLIWLAIHRNLSPGYVLGIDAYLTDGGWKPETRIPGPAGTRRGD
;
A
#
# COMPACT_ATOMS: atom_id res chain seq x y z
N MET A 1 2.68 1.35 7.35
CA MET A 1 2.80 0.13 8.18
C MET A 1 3.71 0.24 9.42
N ARG A 2 4.99 0.62 9.32
CA ARG A 2 5.90 0.66 10.49
C ARG A 2 5.36 1.50 11.66
N ARG A 3 4.85 2.70 11.36
CA ARG A 3 4.22 3.61 12.34
C ARG A 3 3.03 2.96 13.05
N TYR A 4 2.18 2.26 12.30
CA TYR A 4 1.05 1.51 12.85
C TYR A 4 1.52 0.44 13.85
N MET A 5 2.53 -0.35 13.49
CA MET A 5 3.03 -1.41 14.39
C MET A 5 3.59 -0.85 15.70
N THR A 6 4.32 0.27 15.65
CA THR A 6 4.79 0.95 16.85
C THR A 6 3.63 1.45 17.71
N ALA A 7 2.62 2.10 17.11
CA ALA A 7 1.46 2.61 17.84
C ALA A 7 0.59 1.49 18.44
N ALA A 8 0.49 0.35 17.75
CA ALA A 8 -0.26 -0.82 18.19
C ALA A 8 0.54 -1.72 19.16
N GLY A 9 1.80 -1.41 19.46
CA GLY A 9 2.67 -2.25 20.29
C GLY A 9 2.96 -3.62 19.68
N LEU A 10 2.84 -3.77 18.35
CA LEU A 10 2.99 -5.05 17.65
C LEU A 10 4.42 -5.28 17.17
N SER A 11 4.97 -6.44 17.47
CA SER A 11 6.22 -6.88 16.84
C SER A 11 5.96 -7.57 15.50
N CYS A 12 6.99 -7.66 14.65
CA CYS A 12 6.93 -8.46 13.42
C CYS A 12 6.64 -9.94 13.69
N ARG A 13 6.99 -10.45 14.87
CA ARG A 13 6.73 -11.85 15.26
C ARG A 13 5.25 -12.05 15.59
N ASP A 14 4.62 -11.11 16.29
CA ASP A 14 3.20 -11.20 16.65
C ASP A 14 2.33 -11.13 15.40
N LEU A 15 2.60 -10.15 14.53
CA LEU A 15 1.88 -10.02 13.27
C LEU A 15 2.08 -11.24 12.37
N ALA A 16 3.29 -11.80 12.31
CA ALA A 16 3.55 -13.00 11.54
C ALA A 16 2.77 -14.23 12.07
N ARG A 17 2.66 -14.37 13.39
CA ARG A 17 1.87 -15.43 14.03
C ARG A 17 0.40 -15.32 13.69
N GLU A 18 -0.16 -14.12 13.71
CA GLU A 18 -1.56 -13.89 13.37
C GLU A 18 -1.86 -14.11 11.88
N MET A 19 -0.93 -13.71 11.00
CA MET A 19 -1.06 -13.91 9.56
C MET A 19 -0.69 -15.33 9.10
N GLY A 20 -0.23 -16.21 10.00
CA GLY A 20 0.21 -17.56 9.65
C GLY A 20 1.45 -17.59 8.74
N THR A 21 2.35 -16.61 8.87
CA THR A 21 3.57 -16.48 8.05
C THR A 21 4.83 -16.38 8.90
N SER A 22 6.00 -16.26 8.25
CA SER A 22 7.27 -16.14 8.95
C SER A 22 7.55 -14.70 9.38
N LYS A 23 8.26 -14.53 10.52
CA LYS A 23 8.75 -13.22 10.98
C LYS A 23 9.52 -12.50 9.87
N SER A 24 10.39 -13.22 9.16
CA SER A 24 11.23 -12.64 8.10
C SER A 24 10.40 -12.13 6.92
N SER A 25 9.31 -12.81 6.57
CA SER A 25 8.36 -12.35 5.55
C SER A 25 7.73 -11.01 5.96
N VAL A 26 7.19 -10.92 7.18
CA VAL A 26 6.61 -9.67 7.69
C VAL A 26 7.66 -8.57 7.80
N ALA A 27 8.85 -8.86 8.32
CA ALA A 27 9.92 -7.87 8.44
C ALA A 27 10.33 -7.33 7.06
N GLY A 28 10.44 -8.19 6.05
CA GLY A 28 10.72 -7.76 4.68
C GLY A 28 9.61 -6.88 4.11
N LYS A 29 8.35 -7.21 4.37
CA LYS A 29 7.19 -6.41 3.96
C LYS A 29 7.14 -5.03 4.62
N VAL A 30 7.39 -4.97 5.94
CA VAL A 30 7.40 -3.73 6.71
C VAL A 30 8.58 -2.83 6.33
N ASN A 31 9.71 -3.43 5.94
CA ASN A 31 10.89 -2.70 5.49
C ASN A 31 10.89 -2.37 3.99
N GLY A 32 9.93 -2.88 3.23
CA GLY A 32 9.79 -2.64 1.80
C GLY A 32 10.70 -3.47 0.91
N SER A 33 11.40 -4.48 1.45
CA SER A 33 12.19 -5.42 0.64
C SER A 33 11.35 -6.55 0.04
N ILE A 34 10.15 -6.78 0.56
CA ILE A 34 9.16 -7.71 0.02
C ILE A 34 7.87 -6.94 -0.22
N PRO A 35 7.24 -7.04 -1.41
CA PRO A 35 5.96 -6.39 -1.65
C PRO A 35 4.82 -7.08 -0.86
N TRP A 36 3.89 -6.28 -0.36
CA TRP A 36 2.63 -6.77 0.21
C TRP A 36 1.81 -7.46 -0.88
N GLN A 37 1.37 -8.68 -0.63
CA GLN A 37 0.51 -9.43 -1.56
C GLN A 37 -0.95 -9.04 -1.37
N GLN A 38 -1.78 -9.27 -2.39
CA GLN A 38 -3.21 -8.99 -2.31
C GLN A 38 -3.89 -9.67 -1.11
N SER A 39 -3.53 -10.93 -0.83
CA SER A 39 -4.03 -11.68 0.33
C SER A 39 -3.67 -11.03 1.65
N ASP A 40 -2.46 -10.47 1.77
CA ASP A 40 -2.04 -9.75 2.98
C ASP A 40 -2.89 -8.48 3.18
N LEU A 41 -3.12 -7.73 2.10
CA LEU A 41 -3.88 -6.49 2.13
C LEU A 41 -5.34 -6.75 2.54
N ILE A 42 -5.95 -7.81 1.99
CA ILE A 42 -7.30 -8.24 2.37
C ILE A 42 -7.33 -8.64 3.84
N TRP A 43 -6.35 -9.43 4.31
CA TRP A 43 -6.29 -9.86 5.69
C TRP A 43 -6.19 -8.67 6.66
N LEU A 44 -5.32 -7.70 6.36
CA LEU A 44 -5.13 -6.49 7.16
C LEU A 44 -6.37 -5.58 7.16
N ALA A 45 -7.07 -5.48 6.04
CA ALA A 45 -8.33 -4.75 5.96
C ALA A 45 -9.39 -5.37 6.89
N ILE A 46 -9.55 -6.70 6.84
CA ILE A 46 -10.56 -7.42 7.63
C ILE A 46 -10.22 -7.42 9.12
N HIS A 47 -8.97 -7.74 9.49
CA HIS A 47 -8.62 -8.03 10.89
C HIS A 47 -8.09 -6.80 11.64
N ARG A 48 -7.54 -5.81 10.92
CA ARG A 48 -6.88 -4.64 11.52
C ARG A 48 -7.49 -3.30 11.06
N ASN A 49 -8.53 -3.34 10.22
CA ASN A 49 -9.20 -2.16 9.66
C ASN A 49 -8.23 -1.20 8.95
N LEU A 50 -7.21 -1.76 8.29
CA LEU A 50 -6.20 -0.98 7.56
C LEU A 50 -6.55 -0.93 6.08
N SER A 51 -6.60 0.27 5.50
CA SER A 51 -6.78 0.43 4.06
C SER A 51 -5.53 -0.08 3.30
N PRO A 52 -5.70 -0.69 2.11
CA PRO A 52 -4.57 -1.03 1.25
C PRO A 52 -3.67 0.18 0.94
N GLY A 53 -4.28 1.35 0.73
CA GLY A 53 -3.57 2.61 0.48
C GLY A 53 -2.63 2.99 1.63
N TYR A 54 -3.09 2.84 2.88
CA TYR A 54 -2.27 3.07 4.07
C TYR A 54 -1.13 2.05 4.22
N VAL A 55 -1.41 0.76 3.98
CA VAL A 55 -0.40 -0.30 4.11
C VAL A 55 0.72 -0.10 3.10
N LEU A 56 0.37 0.24 1.86
CA LEU A 56 1.29 0.48 0.75
C LEU A 56 1.96 1.86 0.81
N GLY A 57 1.53 2.75 1.71
CA GLY A 57 2.07 4.11 1.83
C GLY A 57 1.59 5.07 0.73
N ILE A 58 0.57 4.69 -0.04
CA ILE A 58 -0.04 5.52 -1.09
C ILE A 58 -0.68 6.75 -0.44
N ASP A 59 -1.40 6.59 0.67
CA ASP A 59 -2.10 7.71 1.32
C ASP A 59 -1.11 8.80 1.77
N ALA A 60 0.06 8.39 2.28
CA ALA A 60 1.15 9.30 2.61
C ALA A 60 1.73 9.96 1.36
N TYR A 61 2.01 9.17 0.31
CA TYR A 61 2.51 9.69 -0.96
C TYR A 61 1.58 10.73 -1.59
N LEU A 62 0.26 10.51 -1.53
CA LEU A 62 -0.74 11.44 -2.05
C LEU A 62 -0.85 12.69 -1.17
N THR A 63 -0.81 12.54 0.16
CA THR A 63 -0.87 13.66 1.11
C THR A 63 0.35 14.57 1.00
N ASP A 64 1.53 13.98 0.79
CA ASP A 64 2.80 14.70 0.65
C ASP A 64 2.96 15.35 -0.75
N GLY A 65 1.92 15.30 -1.60
CA GLY A 65 1.92 15.90 -2.94
C GLY A 65 2.75 15.13 -3.97
N GLY A 66 3.08 13.85 -3.70
CA GLY A 66 3.90 13.01 -4.55
C GLY A 66 3.24 12.67 -5.90
N TRP A 67 1.91 12.68 -5.96
CA TRP A 67 1.19 12.54 -7.23
C TRP A 67 0.51 13.84 -7.61
N LYS A 68 0.86 14.37 -8.80
CA LYS A 68 0.19 15.53 -9.40
C LYS A 68 -0.52 15.10 -10.69
N PRO A 69 -1.85 15.19 -10.78
CA PRO A 69 -2.64 14.74 -11.93
C PRO A 69 -2.45 15.56 -13.22
N GLU A 70 -1.61 16.60 -13.20
CA GLU A 70 -1.45 17.54 -14.32
C GLU A 70 -0.77 16.94 -15.58
N THR A 71 -0.22 15.73 -15.50
CA THR A 71 0.13 14.94 -16.69
C THR A 71 -1.10 14.18 -17.20
N ARG A 72 -2.07 14.94 -17.71
CA ARG A 72 -3.24 14.43 -18.42
C ARG A 72 -2.75 13.46 -19.51
N ILE A 73 -3.24 12.22 -19.51
CA ILE A 73 -3.16 11.37 -20.71
C ILE A 73 -3.76 12.22 -21.84
N PRO A 74 -3.00 12.57 -22.89
CA PRO A 74 -3.57 13.35 -23.97
C PRO A 74 -4.78 12.58 -24.49
N GLY A 75 -5.95 13.22 -24.48
CA GLY A 75 -7.15 12.63 -25.07
C GLY A 75 -6.83 12.22 -26.51
N PRO A 76 -7.48 11.17 -27.04
CA PRO A 76 -7.20 10.71 -28.40
C PRO A 76 -7.33 11.91 -29.33
N ALA A 77 -6.27 12.17 -30.12
CA ALA A 77 -6.22 13.27 -31.07
C ALA A 77 -7.48 13.18 -31.96
N GLY A 78 -8.42 14.11 -31.75
CA GLY A 78 -9.64 14.14 -32.53
C GLY A 78 -9.27 14.22 -34.00
N THR A 79 -9.66 13.21 -34.78
CA THR A 79 -9.57 13.22 -36.23
C THR A 79 -10.34 14.44 -36.72
N ARG A 80 -9.62 15.50 -37.14
CA ARG A 80 -10.23 16.55 -37.97
C ARG A 80 -10.77 15.84 -39.21
N ARG A 81 -12.10 15.73 -39.32
CA ARG A 81 -12.75 15.61 -40.63
C ARG A 81 -12.51 16.95 -41.33
N GLY A 82 -11.82 16.90 -42.46
CA GLY A 82 -11.74 18.04 -43.37
C GLY A 82 -13.10 18.32 -43.97
N ASP A 83 -13.42 19.61 -44.06
CA ASP A 83 -14.35 20.18 -45.04
C ASP A 83 -13.88 19.91 -46.48
#